data_AF-A0A223NZG5-F1
#
_entry.id   AF-A0A223NZG5-F1
#
_cell.length_a   1.000
_cell.length_b   1.000
_cell.length_c   1.000
_cell.angle_alpha   90.00
_cell.angle_beta   90.00
_cell.angle_gamma   90.00
#
_symmetry.space_group_name_H-M   'P 1'
#
loop_
_entity.id
_entity.type
_entity.pdbx_description
1 polymer ?
#
loop_
_entity_poly.entity_id
_entity_poly.type
_entity_poly.pdbx_seq_one_letter_code
_entity_poly.pdbx_strand_id
1 'polypeptide(L)'
;MFNSIADFNFKKVINQVDWKLLLFLMLFLDVKLGVKIFAIILVYLLRFDFKFGFSFKNSRLPLFYLLILAIPLIDLVINRGYGNPNYLLTFFMGMGFWILSLLAIHQVKLAVEVNDTEIIHRTILVFFIANAIFSFGNFAAIVFETGAINPFRYQGDHQKYFIGTGDYIKGLTFDTSTTNAALNAFGVIYFLTRKNTPMIFVCMVVLLFTGSNFINMALIFTLALLFVFRTSRNQKSLIVICVMLLVVFMAKISPQNDRYIGETFKDAIHPPNPALSKTSVPIVCSNVPSLEETRQKFARHYLDSIGNLTTTRVKLKPALAALPKAGMGRIIIDTPDINLLPYQKATDTTTEQRRLLSFIDEHKEKLHLSAREYKPSSPGKILTFIQTALFLKQHPAKIFTGDGIGNFSSKLAFRTTSFGIAGGYPVKHTYISNDFLTNHLDIYLYFFSKTAGLRSLTNSPYSVYDQLIAEYGLLGLLLFTFYYAGFFAKYYKTLTYGLPLLLILLMLFFTDYWFEQLSVIVFFELLLLLNIKETTNKSQLNYGSA
;
A
#
# COMPACT_ATOMS: atom_id res chain seq x y z
N MET A 1 23.07 -19.04 -15.72
CA MET A 1 22.49 -17.70 -15.99
C MET A 1 22.40 -17.56 -17.49
N PHE A 2 21.21 -17.24 -18.02
CA PHE A 2 20.95 -17.20 -19.46
C PHE A 2 21.61 -15.96 -20.10
N ASN A 3 22.46 -16.16 -21.11
CA ASN A 3 23.16 -15.08 -21.81
C ASN A 3 22.32 -14.49 -22.97
N SER A 4 21.16 -15.05 -23.27
CA SER A 4 20.28 -14.67 -24.38
C SER A 4 18.82 -14.94 -24.05
N ILE A 5 17.90 -14.05 -24.49
CA ILE A 5 16.45 -14.23 -24.39
C ILE A 5 15.99 -15.45 -25.22
N ALA A 6 16.75 -15.82 -26.26
CA ALA A 6 16.42 -16.92 -27.17
C ALA A 6 16.60 -18.33 -26.54
N ASP A 7 17.40 -18.47 -25.48
CA ASP A 7 17.64 -19.76 -24.80
C ASP A 7 16.71 -19.99 -23.59
N PHE A 8 15.68 -19.16 -23.42
CA PHE A 8 14.77 -19.26 -22.27
C PHE A 8 13.79 -20.43 -22.44
N ASN A 9 14.20 -21.62 -22.00
CA ASN A 9 13.32 -22.79 -21.94
C ASN A 9 12.35 -22.66 -20.76
N PHE A 10 11.19 -22.03 -21.01
CA PHE A 10 10.15 -21.78 -20.01
C PHE A 10 9.67 -23.05 -19.30
N LYS A 11 9.58 -24.18 -20.00
CA LYS A 11 9.19 -25.47 -19.42
C LYS A 11 10.18 -25.93 -18.35
N LYS A 12 11.49 -25.76 -18.58
CA LYS A 12 12.53 -26.11 -17.60
C LYS A 12 12.47 -25.22 -16.35
N VAL A 13 12.14 -23.94 -16.53
CA VAL A 13 11.97 -23.00 -15.40
C VAL A 13 10.76 -23.38 -14.55
N ILE A 14 9.61 -23.63 -15.18
CA ILE A 14 8.35 -24.05 -14.53
C ILE A 14 8.52 -25.32 -13.69
N ASN A 15 9.27 -26.31 -14.19
CA ASN A 15 9.50 -27.56 -13.47
C ASN A 15 10.44 -27.42 -12.26
N GLN A 16 11.06 -26.26 -12.06
CA GLN A 16 12.05 -25.99 -11.01
C GLN A 16 11.62 -24.83 -10.10
N VAL A 17 10.30 -24.63 -9.97
CA VAL A 17 9.66 -23.64 -9.11
C VAL A 17 9.00 -24.35 -7.92
N ASP A 18 9.10 -23.75 -6.73
CA ASP A 18 8.27 -24.16 -5.60
C ASP A 18 6.84 -23.63 -5.81
N TRP A 19 5.99 -24.46 -6.42
CA TRP A 19 4.59 -24.14 -6.68
C TRP A 19 3.78 -23.89 -5.42
N LYS A 20 4.14 -24.51 -4.29
CA LYS A 20 3.44 -24.29 -3.01
C LYS A 20 3.72 -22.88 -2.51
N LEU A 21 4.98 -22.44 -2.55
CA LEU A 21 5.36 -21.07 -2.22
C LEU A 21 4.76 -20.07 -3.21
N LEU A 22 4.82 -20.34 -4.52
CA LEU A 22 4.27 -19.42 -5.52
C LEU A 22 2.77 -19.21 -5.30
N LEU A 23 2.01 -20.30 -5.15
CA LEU A 23 0.57 -20.24 -4.90
C LEU A 23 0.26 -19.50 -3.59
N PHE A 24 1.01 -19.78 -2.53
CA PHE A 24 0.88 -19.06 -1.26
C PHE A 24 1.10 -17.56 -1.45
N LEU A 25 2.16 -17.14 -2.17
CA LEU A 25 2.41 -15.72 -2.44
C LEU A 25 1.28 -15.09 -3.27
N MET A 26 0.85 -15.74 -4.35
CA MET A 26 -0.22 -15.22 -5.21
C MET A 26 -1.52 -14.98 -4.44
N LEU A 27 -1.89 -15.86 -3.51
CA LEU A 27 -3.13 -15.74 -2.73
C LEU A 27 -2.94 -14.84 -1.51
N PHE A 28 -1.85 -15.00 -0.76
CA PHE A 28 -1.65 -14.28 0.50
C PHE A 28 -1.36 -12.79 0.29
N LEU A 29 -0.76 -12.41 -0.84
CA LEU A 29 -0.52 -10.99 -1.14
C LEU A 29 -1.79 -10.27 -1.65
N ASP A 30 -2.91 -10.97 -1.86
CA ASP A 30 -4.19 -10.36 -2.23
C ASP A 30 -4.69 -9.38 -1.15
N VAL A 31 -5.36 -8.31 -1.56
CA VAL A 31 -5.93 -7.28 -0.66
C VAL A 31 -7.01 -7.82 0.30
N LYS A 32 -7.76 -8.84 -0.11
CA LYS A 32 -8.90 -9.34 0.65
C LYS A 32 -8.43 -10.26 1.77
N LEU A 33 -8.74 -9.89 3.01
CA LEU A 33 -8.46 -10.70 4.20
C LEU A 33 -8.95 -12.15 4.07
N GLY A 34 -10.14 -12.37 3.49
CA GLY A 34 -10.67 -13.72 3.29
C GLY A 34 -9.78 -14.61 2.41
N VAL A 35 -9.16 -14.03 1.36
CA VAL A 35 -8.22 -14.74 0.50
C VAL A 35 -6.92 -15.05 1.25
N LYS A 36 -6.44 -14.12 2.10
CA LYS A 36 -5.26 -14.34 2.96
C LYS A 36 -5.48 -15.50 3.96
N ILE A 37 -6.65 -15.55 4.60
CA ILE A 37 -7.02 -16.65 5.51
C ILE A 37 -7.05 -17.98 4.75
N PHE A 38 -7.70 -18.01 3.59
CA PHE A 38 -7.72 -19.19 2.73
C PHE A 38 -6.31 -19.63 2.30
N ALA A 39 -5.43 -18.69 1.95
CA ALA A 39 -4.04 -18.97 1.60
C ALA A 39 -3.27 -19.65 2.74
N ILE A 40 -3.48 -19.20 3.99
CA ILE A 40 -2.88 -19.80 5.18
C ILE A 40 -3.40 -21.21 5.41
N ILE A 41 -4.72 -21.41 5.38
CA ILE A 41 -5.31 -22.75 5.53
C ILE A 41 -4.74 -23.69 4.46
N LEU A 42 -4.76 -23.26 3.19
CA LEU A 42 -4.29 -24.06 2.07
C LEU A 42 -2.80 -24.44 2.20
N VAL A 43 -1.92 -23.49 2.53
CA VAL A 43 -0.48 -23.78 2.63
C VAL A 43 -0.18 -24.73 3.80
N TYR A 44 -0.91 -24.63 4.91
CA TYR A 44 -0.77 -25.56 6.03
C TYR A 44 -1.32 -26.96 5.72
N LEU A 45 -2.31 -27.09 4.84
CA LEU A 45 -2.74 -28.39 4.31
C LEU A 45 -1.69 -28.98 3.35
N LEU A 46 -1.06 -28.14 2.51
CA LEU A 46 -0.05 -28.58 1.53
C LEU A 46 1.34 -28.83 2.14
N ARG A 47 1.64 -28.20 3.27
CA ARG A 47 2.92 -28.25 3.99
C ARG A 47 2.65 -28.12 5.49
N PHE A 48 2.10 -29.19 6.06
CA PHE A 48 1.78 -29.26 7.47
C PHE A 48 3.04 -29.26 8.34
N ASP A 49 3.25 -28.19 9.08
CA ASP A 49 4.28 -28.08 10.11
C ASP A 49 3.90 -26.97 11.09
N PHE A 50 3.88 -27.26 12.40
CA PHE A 50 3.62 -26.29 13.47
C PHE A 50 4.83 -26.14 14.41
N LYS A 51 6.04 -26.52 13.97
CA LYS A 51 7.28 -26.36 14.72
C LYS A 51 7.83 -24.94 14.53
N PHE A 52 7.25 -23.99 15.28
CA PHE A 52 7.64 -22.57 15.20
C PHE A 52 9.11 -22.31 15.60
N GLY A 53 9.67 -23.10 16.52
CA GLY A 53 11.09 -23.00 16.90
C GLY A 53 11.47 -21.68 17.59
N PHE A 54 10.56 -21.15 18.42
CA PHE A 54 10.85 -19.94 19.21
C PHE A 54 11.86 -20.21 20.31
N SER A 55 12.85 -19.32 20.44
CA SER A 55 13.87 -19.36 21.49
C SER A 55 14.48 -17.97 21.70
N PHE A 56 14.79 -17.59 22.94
CA PHE A 56 15.38 -16.28 23.23
C PHE A 56 16.79 -16.07 22.64
N LYS A 57 17.58 -17.14 22.48
CA LYS A 57 18.96 -17.03 21.96
C LYS A 57 19.02 -17.24 20.44
N ASN A 58 18.41 -18.32 19.96
CA ASN A 58 18.48 -18.75 18.56
C ASN A 58 17.08 -19.01 18.00
N SER A 59 16.20 -18.02 18.10
CA SER A 59 14.85 -18.15 17.54
C SER A 59 14.91 -18.39 16.04
N ARG A 60 14.11 -19.34 15.55
CA ARG A 60 13.90 -19.57 14.12
C ARG A 60 13.14 -18.43 13.44
N LEU A 61 12.21 -17.81 14.18
CA LEU A 61 11.35 -16.70 13.75
C LEU A 61 11.60 -15.45 14.62
N PRO A 62 11.33 -14.23 14.12
CA PRO A 62 11.30 -13.03 14.95
C PRO A 62 10.37 -13.21 16.14
N LEU A 63 10.89 -13.08 17.37
CA LEU A 63 10.09 -13.22 18.59
C LEU A 63 9.02 -12.13 18.71
N PHE A 64 9.18 -11.03 17.97
CA PHE A 64 8.22 -9.93 17.90
C PHE A 64 6.78 -10.42 17.71
N TYR A 65 6.53 -11.32 16.74
CA TYR A 65 5.20 -11.81 16.44
C TYR A 65 4.54 -12.59 17.58
N LEU A 66 5.33 -13.25 18.43
CA LEU A 66 4.82 -13.95 19.60
C LEU A 66 4.60 -12.97 20.76
N LEU A 67 5.57 -12.10 21.02
CA LEU A 67 5.58 -11.21 22.18
C LEU A 67 4.57 -10.05 22.04
N ILE A 68 4.32 -9.57 20.81
CA ILE A 68 3.34 -8.50 20.56
C ILE A 68 1.92 -8.91 20.95
N LEU A 69 1.60 -10.21 20.93
CA LEU A 69 0.30 -10.74 21.36
C LEU A 69 0.08 -10.63 22.87
N ALA A 70 1.15 -10.56 23.67
CA ALA A 70 1.04 -10.47 25.13
C ALA A 70 0.60 -9.07 25.59
N ILE A 71 1.00 -8.01 24.88
CA ILE A 71 0.70 -6.63 25.27
C ILE A 71 -0.81 -6.35 25.30
N PRO A 72 -1.60 -6.66 24.24
CA PRO A 72 -3.04 -6.49 24.26
C PRO A 72 -3.75 -7.29 25.34
N LEU A 73 -3.25 -8.49 25.67
CA LEU A 73 -3.84 -9.32 26.73
C LEU A 73 -3.67 -8.66 28.10
N ILE A 74 -2.49 -8.10 28.37
CA ILE A 74 -2.22 -7.34 29.59
C ILE A 74 -3.10 -6.08 29.61
N ASP A 75 -3.15 -5.36 28.49
CA ASP A 75 -3.94 -4.14 28.35
C ASP A 75 -5.45 -4.38 28.58
N LEU A 76 -5.99 -5.48 28.03
CA LEU A 76 -7.38 -5.88 28.20
C LEU A 76 -7.77 -6.04 29.68
N VAL A 77 -6.86 -6.60 30.49
CA VAL A 77 -7.06 -6.79 31.93
C VAL A 77 -6.90 -5.47 32.69
N ILE A 78 -5.83 -4.72 32.44
CA ILE A 78 -5.53 -3.46 33.12
C ILE A 78 -6.65 -2.43 32.89
N ASN A 79 -7.08 -2.27 31.64
CA ASN A 79 -8.10 -1.29 31.26
C ASN A 79 -9.52 -1.82 31.40
N ARG A 80 -9.70 -3.06 31.87
CA ARG A 80 -11.00 -3.74 31.99
C ARG A 80 -11.80 -3.74 30.67
N GLY A 81 -11.12 -3.81 29.53
CA GLY A 81 -11.75 -3.77 28.21
C GLY A 81 -12.72 -4.94 27.98
N TYR A 82 -12.58 -6.03 28.73
CA TYR A 82 -13.48 -7.17 28.71
C TYR A 82 -14.94 -6.83 29.10
N GLY A 83 -15.19 -5.67 29.71
CA GLY A 83 -16.54 -5.20 30.02
C GLY A 83 -17.35 -4.73 28.80
N ASN A 84 -16.69 -4.44 27.66
CA ASN A 84 -17.37 -3.97 26.44
C ASN A 84 -17.37 -5.07 25.36
N PRO A 85 -18.54 -5.67 25.03
CA PRO A 85 -18.61 -6.76 24.06
C PRO A 85 -18.26 -6.34 22.63
N ASN A 86 -18.52 -5.09 22.25
CA ASN A 86 -18.14 -4.58 20.93
C ASN A 86 -16.62 -4.40 20.83
N TYR A 87 -15.97 -3.98 21.92
CA TYR A 87 -14.51 -3.95 21.99
C TYR A 87 -13.91 -5.35 21.92
N LEU A 88 -14.48 -6.36 22.58
CA LEU A 88 -13.97 -7.72 22.52
C LEU A 88 -13.87 -8.26 21.09
N LEU A 89 -14.85 -7.95 20.22
CA LEU A 89 -14.77 -8.34 18.81
C LEU A 89 -13.59 -7.66 18.09
N THR A 90 -13.37 -6.37 18.36
CA THR A 90 -12.22 -5.61 17.86
C THR A 90 -10.91 -6.23 18.35
N PHE A 91 -10.81 -6.49 19.64
CA PHE A 91 -9.66 -7.14 20.27
C PHE A 91 -9.33 -8.50 19.61
N PHE A 92 -10.31 -9.41 19.50
CA PHE A 92 -10.08 -10.72 18.89
C PHE A 92 -9.72 -10.63 17.41
N MET A 93 -10.28 -9.66 16.67
CA MET A 93 -9.94 -9.42 15.28
C MET A 93 -8.48 -8.98 15.13
N GLY A 94 -8.02 -8.04 15.96
CA GLY A 94 -6.62 -7.59 15.91
C GLY A 94 -5.63 -8.66 16.37
N MET A 95 -5.97 -9.46 17.39
CA MET A 95 -5.20 -10.66 17.76
C MET A 95 -5.11 -11.64 16.58
N GLY A 96 -6.21 -11.83 15.84
CA GLY A 96 -6.26 -12.61 14.62
C GLY A 96 -5.30 -12.12 13.53
N PHE A 97 -5.13 -10.80 13.36
CA PHE A 97 -4.17 -10.23 12.40
C PHE A 97 -2.71 -10.53 12.76
N TRP A 98 -2.35 -10.47 14.04
CA TRP A 98 -1.01 -10.85 14.49
C TRP A 98 -0.75 -12.35 14.33
N ILE A 99 -1.74 -13.19 14.67
CA ILE A 99 -1.66 -14.64 14.43
C ILE A 99 -1.49 -14.92 12.94
N LEU A 100 -2.26 -14.27 12.07
CA LEU A 100 -2.12 -14.42 10.62
C LEU A 100 -0.71 -14.07 10.14
N SER A 101 -0.14 -12.97 10.68
CA SER A 101 1.22 -12.54 10.37
C SER A 101 2.26 -13.58 10.82
N LEU A 102 2.10 -14.12 12.03
CA LEU A 102 2.95 -15.19 12.56
C LEU A 102 2.90 -16.46 11.69
N LEU A 103 1.69 -16.90 11.32
CA LEU A 103 1.51 -18.08 10.48
C LEU A 103 2.12 -17.87 9.07
N ALA A 104 2.02 -16.66 8.53
CA ALA A 104 2.59 -16.32 7.23
C ALA A 104 4.13 -16.37 7.23
N ILE A 105 4.77 -15.69 8.18
CA ILE A 105 6.24 -15.73 8.26
C ILE A 105 6.75 -17.15 8.55
N HIS A 106 6.01 -17.93 9.36
CA HIS A 106 6.35 -19.33 9.61
C HIS A 106 6.43 -20.13 8.30
N GLN A 107 5.44 -19.98 7.43
CA GLN A 107 5.37 -20.71 6.16
C GLN A 107 6.42 -20.23 5.15
N VAL A 108 6.71 -18.92 5.11
CA VAL A 108 7.82 -18.39 4.32
C VAL A 108 9.16 -18.93 4.81
N LYS A 109 9.41 -18.92 6.12
CA LYS A 109 10.64 -19.47 6.71
C LYS A 109 10.82 -20.95 6.40
N LEU A 110 9.74 -21.72 6.52
CA LEU A 110 9.74 -23.14 6.19
C LEU A 110 10.03 -23.38 4.70
N ALA A 111 9.47 -22.56 3.80
CA ALA A 111 9.78 -22.61 2.37
C ALA A 111 11.26 -22.36 2.11
N VAL A 112 11.85 -21.38 2.81
CA VAL A 112 13.27 -21.05 2.68
C VAL A 112 14.17 -22.16 3.21
N GLU A 113 13.78 -22.83 4.29
CA GLU A 113 14.59 -23.92 4.86
C GLU A 113 14.57 -25.18 3.99
N VAL A 114 13.39 -25.61 3.54
CA VAL A 114 13.19 -26.86 2.82
C VAL A 114 13.75 -26.83 1.40
N ASN A 115 13.64 -25.70 0.70
CA ASN A 115 14.01 -25.63 -0.71
C ASN A 115 15.41 -25.04 -0.92
N ASP A 116 16.09 -25.45 -1.98
CA ASP A 116 17.33 -24.80 -2.40
C ASP A 116 17.12 -23.33 -2.79
N THR A 117 18.16 -22.53 -2.58
CA THR A 117 18.12 -21.10 -2.90
C THR A 117 17.78 -20.86 -4.38
N GLU A 118 18.25 -21.71 -5.28
CA GLU A 118 17.96 -21.62 -6.71
C GLU A 118 16.47 -21.80 -7.04
N ILE A 119 15.78 -22.74 -6.38
CA ILE A 119 14.35 -22.97 -6.57
C ILE A 119 13.57 -21.71 -6.14
N ILE A 120 13.92 -21.15 -4.99
CA ILE A 120 13.27 -19.94 -4.46
C ILE A 120 13.52 -18.74 -5.38
N HIS A 121 14.74 -18.59 -5.91
CA HIS A 121 15.06 -17.55 -6.89
C HIS A 121 14.18 -17.63 -8.13
N ARG A 122 13.93 -18.84 -8.64
CA ARG A 122 13.07 -19.09 -9.80
C ARG A 122 11.61 -18.81 -9.45
N THR A 123 11.15 -19.19 -8.26
CA THR A 123 9.82 -18.83 -7.74
C THR A 123 9.62 -17.31 -7.70
N ILE A 124 10.60 -16.56 -7.16
CA ILE A 124 10.57 -15.09 -7.11
C ILE A 124 10.55 -14.49 -8.53
N LEU A 125 11.37 -15.03 -9.44
CA LEU A 125 11.38 -14.60 -10.84
C LEU A 125 10.01 -14.76 -11.50
N VAL A 126 9.40 -15.95 -11.36
CA VAL A 126 8.06 -16.23 -11.91
C VAL A 126 7.00 -15.34 -11.27
N PHE A 127 7.08 -15.08 -9.96
CA PHE A 127 6.20 -14.14 -9.27
C PHE A 127 6.28 -12.73 -9.90
N PHE A 128 7.49 -12.20 -10.12
CA PHE A 128 7.65 -10.88 -10.73
C PHE A 128 7.21 -10.82 -12.19
N ILE A 129 7.41 -11.89 -12.96
CA ILE A 129 6.88 -11.99 -14.33
C ILE A 129 5.35 -11.94 -14.31
N ALA A 130 4.71 -12.72 -13.43
CA ALA A 130 3.26 -12.67 -13.26
C ALA A 130 2.79 -11.27 -12.85
N ASN A 131 3.42 -10.66 -11.85
CA ASN A 131 3.09 -9.30 -11.41
C ASN A 131 3.23 -8.26 -12.53
N ALA A 132 4.26 -8.38 -13.36
CA ALA A 132 4.44 -7.52 -14.52
C ALA A 132 3.31 -7.71 -15.54
N ILE A 133 2.95 -8.96 -15.88
CA ILE A 133 1.85 -9.26 -16.81
C ILE A 133 0.54 -8.62 -16.32
N PHE A 134 0.19 -8.78 -15.04
CA PHE A 134 -1.01 -8.15 -14.47
C PHE A 134 -0.94 -6.62 -14.51
N SER A 135 0.23 -6.04 -14.20
CA SER A 135 0.41 -4.58 -14.22
C SER A 135 0.31 -4.00 -15.64
N PHE A 136 0.94 -4.63 -16.63
CA PHE A 136 0.79 -4.25 -18.03
C PHE A 136 -0.64 -4.47 -18.54
N GLY A 137 -1.32 -5.53 -18.07
CA GLY A 137 -2.74 -5.77 -18.34
C GLY A 137 -3.64 -4.66 -17.78
N ASN A 138 -3.39 -4.19 -16.55
CA ASN A 138 -4.10 -3.04 -15.98
C ASN A 138 -3.88 -1.78 -16.84
N PHE A 139 -2.62 -1.49 -17.19
CA PHE A 139 -2.30 -0.33 -18.04
C PHE A 139 -2.95 -0.42 -19.42
N ALA A 140 -2.87 -1.57 -20.09
CA ALA A 140 -3.46 -1.80 -21.39
C ALA A 140 -5.00 -1.65 -21.37
N ALA A 141 -5.66 -2.11 -20.30
CA ALA A 141 -7.09 -1.91 -20.12
C ALA A 141 -7.46 -0.42 -20.04
N ILE A 142 -6.66 0.40 -19.35
CA ILE A 142 -6.86 1.86 -19.26
C ILE A 142 -6.63 2.52 -20.62
N VAL A 143 -5.57 2.13 -21.35
CA VAL A 143 -5.32 2.63 -22.72
C VAL A 143 -6.49 2.28 -23.65
N PHE A 144 -7.05 1.08 -23.52
CA PHE A 144 -8.21 0.66 -24.30
C PHE A 144 -9.49 1.42 -23.92
N GLU A 145 -9.74 1.63 -22.63
CA GLU A 145 -10.91 2.37 -22.13
C GLU A 145 -10.86 3.85 -22.55
N THR A 146 -9.70 4.49 -22.46
CA THR A 146 -9.52 5.92 -22.75
C THR A 146 -9.24 6.23 -24.22
N GLY A 147 -8.79 5.23 -25.00
CA GLY A 147 -8.24 5.44 -26.34
C GLY A 147 -6.92 6.22 -26.39
N ALA A 148 -6.36 6.60 -25.22
CA ALA A 148 -5.14 7.39 -25.12
C ALA A 148 -3.93 6.49 -24.87
N ILE A 149 -2.90 6.59 -25.72
CA ILE A 149 -1.64 5.85 -25.54
C ILE A 149 -0.96 6.22 -24.22
N ASN A 150 -1.04 7.49 -23.82
CA ASN A 150 -0.55 7.98 -22.54
C ASN A 150 -1.71 8.44 -21.64
N PRO A 151 -2.29 7.53 -20.83
CA PRO A 151 -3.41 7.85 -19.96
C PRO A 151 -3.03 8.83 -18.83
N PHE A 152 -1.74 8.99 -18.50
CA PHE A 152 -1.30 10.01 -17.52
C PHE A 152 -1.55 11.44 -17.97
N ARG A 153 -1.78 11.66 -19.27
CA ARG A 153 -2.14 12.97 -19.86
C ARG A 153 -3.60 13.06 -20.24
N TYR A 154 -4.38 12.00 -20.04
CA TYR A 154 -5.78 11.96 -20.37
C TYR A 154 -6.59 12.71 -19.32
N GLN A 155 -7.21 13.82 -19.71
CA GLN A 155 -8.01 14.67 -18.83
C GLN A 155 -9.51 14.37 -18.88
N GLY A 156 -9.96 13.51 -19.80
CA GLY A 156 -11.37 13.11 -19.89
C GLY A 156 -11.85 12.33 -18.65
N ASP A 157 -13.14 11.98 -18.64
CA ASP A 157 -13.79 11.26 -17.54
C ASP A 157 -13.56 11.89 -16.16
N HIS A 158 -13.71 13.21 -16.09
CA HIS A 158 -13.49 14.00 -14.89
C HIS A 158 -12.10 13.82 -14.28
N GLN A 159 -11.09 13.63 -15.15
CA GLN A 159 -9.69 13.38 -14.79
C GLN A 159 -9.47 12.09 -13.99
N LYS A 160 -10.34 11.07 -14.15
CA LYS A 160 -10.19 9.75 -13.52
C LYS A 160 -8.78 9.18 -13.68
N TYR A 161 -8.25 9.20 -14.90
CA TYR A 161 -6.96 8.59 -15.22
C TYR A 161 -5.79 9.57 -15.21
N PHE A 162 -5.95 10.88 -15.25
CA PHE A 162 -4.86 11.87 -15.35
C PHE A 162 -3.64 11.65 -14.40
N ILE A 163 -3.59 12.33 -13.26
CA ILE A 163 -2.56 12.09 -12.23
C ILE A 163 -2.81 10.73 -11.55
N GLY A 164 -4.06 10.27 -11.55
CA GLY A 164 -4.52 9.04 -10.90
C GLY A 164 -4.31 7.74 -11.68
N THR A 165 -3.74 7.74 -12.90
CA THR A 165 -3.55 6.50 -13.71
C THR A 165 -2.87 5.43 -12.88
N GLY A 166 -1.83 5.82 -12.14
CA GLY A 166 -1.02 4.91 -11.35
C GLY A 166 -1.81 4.16 -10.28
N ASP A 167 -2.85 4.78 -9.71
CA ASP A 167 -3.70 4.19 -8.66
C ASP A 167 -4.48 2.94 -9.13
N TYR A 168 -4.63 2.79 -10.45
CA TYR A 168 -5.30 1.65 -11.08
C TYR A 168 -4.34 0.52 -11.47
N ILE A 169 -3.03 0.69 -11.28
CA ILE A 169 -2.00 -0.30 -11.65
C ILE A 169 -1.61 -1.12 -10.41
N LYS A 170 -2.53 -2.02 -10.04
CA LYS A 170 -2.51 -2.77 -8.78
C LYS A 170 -1.65 -4.05 -8.84
N GLY A 171 -1.34 -4.51 -10.04
CA GLY A 171 -0.56 -5.74 -10.24
C GLY A 171 -1.27 -6.98 -9.72
N LEU A 172 -0.50 -8.00 -9.39
CA LEU A 172 -1.01 -9.31 -8.95
C LEU A 172 -1.66 -9.28 -7.56
N THR A 173 -1.33 -8.28 -6.74
CA THR A 173 -1.86 -8.16 -5.37
C THR A 173 -3.31 -7.66 -5.31
N PHE A 174 -3.80 -7.04 -6.40
CA PHE A 174 -5.09 -6.35 -6.46
C PHE A 174 -5.33 -5.30 -5.36
N ASP A 175 -4.26 -4.88 -4.66
CA ASP A 175 -4.28 -3.93 -3.57
C ASP A 175 -4.08 -2.50 -4.09
N THR A 176 -3.45 -1.62 -3.32
CA THR A 176 -3.09 -0.28 -3.76
C THR A 176 -1.92 -0.28 -4.75
N SER A 177 -1.86 0.74 -5.59
CA SER A 177 -0.70 1.03 -6.45
C SER A 177 0.60 1.14 -5.64
N THR A 178 0.53 1.67 -4.42
CA THR A 178 1.65 1.74 -3.46
C THR A 178 2.21 0.36 -3.09
N THR A 179 1.35 -0.64 -2.89
CA THR A 179 1.77 -2.03 -2.60
C THR A 179 2.53 -2.61 -3.80
N ASN A 180 1.99 -2.43 -5.02
CA ASN A 180 2.65 -2.87 -6.25
C ASN A 180 3.99 -2.13 -6.48
N ALA A 181 4.01 -0.83 -6.19
CA ALA A 181 5.21 0.00 -6.26
C ALA A 181 6.30 -0.52 -5.31
N ALA A 182 5.95 -0.78 -4.05
CA ALA A 182 6.87 -1.31 -3.05
C ALA A 182 7.48 -2.66 -3.48
N LEU A 183 6.66 -3.59 -3.96
CA LEU A 183 7.13 -4.88 -4.47
C LEU A 183 8.10 -4.71 -5.64
N ASN A 184 7.80 -3.83 -6.59
CA ASN A 184 8.70 -3.58 -7.73
C ASN A 184 9.96 -2.83 -7.33
N ALA A 185 9.92 -1.94 -6.33
CA ALA A 185 11.12 -1.34 -5.76
C ALA A 185 12.03 -2.41 -5.12
N PHE A 186 11.45 -3.38 -4.40
CA PHE A 186 12.20 -4.56 -3.93
C PHE A 186 12.78 -5.36 -5.10
N GLY A 187 12.00 -5.56 -6.16
CA GLY A 187 12.44 -6.22 -7.40
C GLY A 187 13.65 -5.54 -8.04
N VAL A 188 13.63 -4.20 -8.17
CA VAL A 188 14.76 -3.41 -8.71
C VAL A 188 16.03 -3.68 -7.90
N ILE A 189 15.97 -3.56 -6.58
CA ILE A 189 17.13 -3.81 -5.69
C ILE A 189 17.61 -5.27 -5.79
N TYR A 190 16.68 -6.22 -5.70
CA TYR A 190 16.98 -7.65 -5.73
C TYR A 190 17.65 -8.04 -7.06
N PHE A 191 17.06 -7.70 -8.21
CA PHE A 191 17.62 -8.06 -9.51
C PHE A 191 18.90 -7.27 -9.86
N LEU A 192 19.08 -6.05 -9.31
CA LEU A 192 20.33 -5.29 -9.43
C LEU A 192 21.51 -6.03 -8.79
N THR A 193 21.32 -6.58 -7.60
CA THR A 193 22.38 -7.37 -6.94
C THR A 193 22.65 -8.70 -7.64
N ARG A 194 21.64 -9.27 -8.29
CA ARG A 194 21.73 -10.52 -9.07
C ARG A 194 22.17 -10.34 -10.52
N LYS A 195 22.41 -9.09 -10.96
CA LYS A 195 22.80 -8.74 -12.34
C LYS A 195 21.79 -9.22 -13.40
N ASN A 196 20.51 -9.32 -13.05
CA ASN A 196 19.45 -9.68 -14.01
C ASN A 196 18.86 -8.40 -14.64
N THR A 197 19.59 -7.83 -15.58
CA THR A 197 19.26 -6.55 -16.22
C THR A 197 17.84 -6.46 -16.79
N PRO A 198 17.31 -7.46 -17.54
CA PRO A 198 15.95 -7.42 -18.04
C PRO A 198 14.91 -7.23 -16.94
N MET A 199 15.04 -7.97 -15.83
CA MET A 199 14.09 -7.88 -14.72
C MET A 199 14.21 -6.57 -13.93
N ILE A 200 15.40 -5.97 -13.85
CA ILE A 200 15.55 -4.62 -13.29
C ILE A 200 14.68 -3.64 -14.08
N PHE A 201 14.75 -3.67 -15.41
CA PHE A 201 13.97 -2.79 -16.26
C PHE A 201 12.48 -3.08 -16.19
N VAL A 202 12.06 -4.35 -16.19
CA VAL A 202 10.65 -4.71 -16.02
C VAL A 202 10.11 -4.17 -14.70
N CYS A 203 10.80 -4.41 -13.58
CA CYS A 203 10.39 -3.89 -12.27
C CYS A 203 10.39 -2.36 -12.24
N MET A 204 11.39 -1.71 -12.85
CA MET A 204 11.46 -0.24 -12.91
C MET A 204 10.29 0.35 -13.71
N VAL A 205 9.96 -0.22 -14.88
CA VAL A 205 8.83 0.25 -15.70
C VAL A 205 7.51 0.08 -14.96
N VAL A 206 7.28 -1.09 -14.35
CA VAL A 206 6.06 -1.33 -13.57
C VAL A 206 5.97 -0.38 -12.39
N LEU A 207 7.08 -0.17 -11.65
CA LEU A 207 7.15 0.82 -10.57
C LEU A 207 6.74 2.20 -11.06
N LEU A 208 7.30 2.67 -12.18
CA LEU A 208 7.00 4.00 -12.72
C LEU A 208 5.52 4.12 -13.12
N PHE A 209 4.96 3.07 -13.71
CA PHE A 209 3.53 3.01 -14.03
C PHE A 209 2.63 3.15 -12.80
N THR A 210 3.02 2.65 -11.63
CA THR A 210 2.21 2.88 -10.40
C THR A 210 2.11 4.36 -9.99
N GLY A 211 2.95 5.25 -10.51
CA GLY A 211 2.91 6.69 -10.20
C GLY A 211 3.22 7.05 -8.75
N SER A 212 3.72 6.12 -7.92
CA SER A 212 3.92 6.35 -6.49
C SER A 212 5.15 7.19 -6.19
N ASN A 213 4.95 8.50 -5.98
CA ASN A 213 6.04 9.45 -5.70
C ASN A 213 6.84 9.09 -4.43
N PHE A 214 6.17 8.65 -3.37
CA PHE A 214 6.84 8.27 -2.12
C PHE A 214 7.81 7.10 -2.33
N ILE A 215 7.38 6.05 -3.04
CA ILE A 215 8.21 4.87 -3.30
C ILE A 215 9.36 5.20 -4.25
N ASN A 216 9.12 6.06 -5.25
CA ASN A 216 10.18 6.55 -6.12
C ASN A 216 11.26 7.30 -5.32
N MET A 217 10.87 8.19 -4.39
CA MET A 217 11.82 8.89 -3.51
C MET A 217 12.59 7.90 -2.61
N ALA A 218 11.90 6.94 -1.99
CA ALA A 218 12.49 5.90 -1.15
C ALA A 218 13.50 5.04 -1.94
N LEU A 219 13.18 4.70 -3.20
CA LEU A 219 14.07 3.97 -4.08
C LEU A 219 15.28 4.82 -4.48
N ILE A 220 15.10 6.08 -4.91
CA ILE A 220 16.22 6.98 -5.27
C ILE A 220 17.20 7.10 -4.11
N PHE A 221 16.69 7.36 -2.90
CA PHE A 221 17.52 7.47 -1.71
C PHE A 221 18.34 6.18 -1.47
N THR A 222 17.68 5.02 -1.56
CA THR A 222 18.33 3.71 -1.44
C THR A 222 19.36 3.46 -2.54
N LEU A 223 19.06 3.80 -3.80
CA LEU A 223 19.96 3.66 -4.94
C LEU A 223 21.16 4.59 -4.83
N ALA A 224 20.99 5.81 -4.31
CA ALA A 224 22.08 6.74 -4.06
C ALA A 224 23.06 6.18 -3.02
N LEU A 225 22.56 5.64 -1.91
CA LEU A 225 23.41 4.96 -0.92
C LEU A 225 24.14 3.75 -1.53
N LEU A 226 23.45 2.94 -2.34
CA LEU A 226 24.07 1.82 -3.04
C LEU A 226 25.16 2.27 -4.03
N PHE A 227 24.94 3.36 -4.75
CA PHE A 227 25.89 3.95 -5.69
C PHE A 227 27.20 4.37 -4.98
N VAL A 228 27.08 4.93 -3.77
CA VAL A 228 28.23 5.37 -2.98
C VAL A 228 28.99 4.18 -2.38
N PHE A 229 28.30 3.25 -1.69
CA PHE A 229 28.97 2.35 -0.76
C PHE A 229 29.22 0.90 -1.22
N ARG A 230 28.38 0.31 -2.08
CA ARG A 230 28.35 -1.16 -2.24
C ARG A 230 28.07 -1.70 -3.65
N THR A 231 28.40 -0.95 -4.71
CA THR A 231 28.09 -1.36 -6.09
C THR A 231 29.30 -1.37 -7.02
N SER A 232 29.31 -2.37 -7.91
CA SER A 232 30.27 -2.48 -9.02
C SER A 232 30.03 -1.43 -10.11
N ARG A 233 31.01 -1.18 -10.98
CA ARG A 233 30.88 -0.24 -12.12
C ARG A 233 29.62 -0.50 -12.96
N ASN A 234 29.33 -1.76 -13.27
CA ASN A 234 28.15 -2.13 -14.05
C ASN A 234 26.84 -1.82 -13.30
N GLN A 235 26.79 -2.07 -12.00
CA GLN A 235 25.62 -1.73 -11.17
C GLN A 235 25.44 -0.22 -11.05
N LYS A 236 26.53 0.55 -10.93
CA LYS A 236 26.48 2.02 -10.95
C LYS A 236 25.88 2.54 -12.27
N SER A 237 26.30 1.98 -13.41
CA SER A 237 25.68 2.31 -14.70
C SER A 237 24.19 1.98 -14.73
N LEU A 238 23.79 0.80 -14.23
CA LEU A 238 22.37 0.42 -14.15
C LEU A 238 21.57 1.36 -13.23
N ILE A 239 22.14 1.78 -12.09
CA ILE A 239 21.52 2.77 -11.20
C ILE A 239 21.27 4.08 -11.94
N VAL A 240 22.26 4.60 -12.66
CA VAL A 240 22.12 5.84 -13.45
C VAL A 240 21.01 5.67 -14.49
N ILE A 241 20.93 4.53 -15.17
CA ILE A 241 19.84 4.26 -16.13
C ILE A 241 18.47 4.24 -15.43
N CYS A 242 18.33 3.60 -14.26
CA CYS A 242 17.08 3.63 -13.50
C CYS A 242 16.66 5.06 -13.14
N VAL A 243 17.60 5.90 -12.69
CA VAL A 243 17.33 7.32 -12.40
C VAL A 243 16.92 8.07 -13.67
N MET A 244 17.58 7.83 -14.81
CA MET A 244 17.21 8.42 -16.08
C MET A 244 15.81 8.00 -16.55
N LEU A 245 15.42 6.74 -16.34
CA LEU A 245 14.05 6.28 -16.64
C LEU A 245 13.02 7.03 -15.81
N LEU A 246 13.29 7.27 -14.52
CA LEU A 246 12.42 8.07 -13.66
C LEU A 246 12.32 9.53 -14.15
N VAL A 247 13.45 10.16 -14.47
CA VAL A 247 13.47 11.53 -15.00
C VAL A 247 12.68 11.64 -16.30
N VAL A 248 12.86 10.69 -17.23
CA VAL A 248 12.10 10.63 -18.49
C VAL A 248 10.62 10.42 -18.21
N PHE A 249 10.26 9.54 -17.26
CA PHE A 249 8.87 9.32 -16.89
C PHE A 249 8.23 10.59 -16.35
N MET A 250 8.87 11.29 -15.42
CA MET A 250 8.35 12.56 -14.89
C MET A 250 8.30 13.62 -15.98
N ALA A 251 9.33 13.80 -16.79
CA ALA A 251 9.35 14.88 -17.79
C ALA A 251 8.42 14.64 -18.99
N LYS A 252 8.23 13.38 -19.42
CA LYS A 252 7.54 13.04 -20.68
C LYS A 252 6.25 12.26 -20.47
N ILE A 253 6.18 11.35 -19.51
CA ILE A 253 4.98 10.51 -19.34
C ILE A 253 3.99 11.21 -18.39
N SER A 254 4.42 11.62 -17.21
CA SER A 254 3.60 12.28 -16.17
C SER A 254 4.21 13.61 -15.68
N PRO A 255 4.28 14.66 -16.53
CA PRO A 255 4.80 15.98 -16.12
C PRO A 255 4.01 16.65 -15.00
N GLN A 256 2.78 16.20 -14.75
CA GLN A 256 1.92 16.73 -13.70
C GLN A 256 2.31 16.20 -12.32
N ASN A 257 2.89 15.00 -12.23
CA ASN A 257 3.44 14.47 -10.98
C ASN A 257 4.61 15.32 -10.47
N ASP A 258 5.43 15.87 -11.38
CA ASP A 258 6.53 16.77 -11.02
C ASP A 258 6.03 18.05 -10.35
N ARG A 259 4.98 18.66 -10.93
CA ARG A 259 4.31 19.83 -10.31
C ARG A 259 3.72 19.49 -8.95
N TYR A 260 3.05 18.33 -8.84
CA TYR A 260 2.48 17.88 -7.57
C TYR A 260 3.55 17.69 -6.48
N ILE A 261 4.71 17.13 -6.82
CA ILE A 261 5.83 17.01 -5.88
C ILE A 261 6.31 18.41 -5.46
N GLY A 262 6.53 19.31 -6.42
CA GLY A 262 6.96 20.68 -6.14
C GLY A 262 5.98 21.44 -5.25
N GLU A 263 4.68 21.34 -5.52
CA GLU A 263 3.61 21.91 -4.70
C GLU A 263 3.56 21.29 -3.31
N THR A 264 3.67 19.96 -3.19
CA THR A 264 3.68 19.28 -1.88
C THR A 264 4.85 19.73 -1.02
N PHE A 265 6.06 19.86 -1.60
CA PHE A 265 7.22 20.39 -0.87
C PHE A 265 7.04 21.86 -0.50
N LYS A 266 6.50 22.67 -1.42
CA LYS A 266 6.21 24.08 -1.15
C LYS A 266 5.20 24.22 -0.02
N ASP A 267 4.12 23.46 -0.03
CA ASP A 267 3.04 23.48 0.95
C ASP A 267 3.50 22.96 2.33
N ALA A 268 4.42 22.00 2.35
CA ALA A 268 5.02 21.53 3.59
C ALA A 268 5.88 22.61 4.28
N ILE A 269 6.50 23.51 3.51
CA ILE A 269 7.32 24.63 4.03
C ILE A 269 6.45 25.88 4.26
N HIS A 270 5.51 26.15 3.35
CA HIS A 270 4.64 27.32 3.32
C HIS A 270 3.19 26.88 3.05
N PRO A 271 2.43 26.52 4.09
CA PRO A 271 1.06 26.08 3.94
C PRO A 271 0.23 27.16 3.21
N PRO A 272 -0.36 26.87 2.04
CA PRO A 272 -1.12 27.86 1.29
C PRO A 272 -2.41 28.20 2.06
N ASN A 273 -2.86 29.46 2.05
CA ASN A 273 -4.20 29.84 2.52
C ASN A 273 -5.22 29.53 1.40
N PRO A 274 -5.96 28.40 1.42
CA PRO A 274 -6.94 28.16 0.38
C PRO A 274 -8.09 29.16 0.54
N ALA A 275 -8.43 29.85 -0.54
CA ALA A 275 -9.68 30.59 -0.61
C ALA A 275 -10.84 29.56 -0.58
N LEU A 276 -11.64 29.59 0.48
CA LEU A 276 -12.84 28.76 0.57
C LEU A 276 -13.85 29.17 -0.49
N SER A 277 -14.30 28.19 -1.28
CA SER A 277 -15.51 28.35 -2.09
C SER A 277 -16.69 28.53 -1.13
N LYS A 278 -17.26 29.73 -1.08
CA LYS A 278 -18.36 30.12 -0.18
C LYS A 278 -19.73 29.54 -0.58
N THR A 279 -19.78 28.56 -1.48
CA THR A 279 -21.05 27.99 -1.91
C THR A 279 -21.50 26.92 -0.92
N SER A 280 -22.31 27.33 0.06
CA SER A 280 -23.08 26.43 0.90
C SER A 280 -24.05 25.66 0.01
N VAL A 281 -23.72 24.42 -0.35
CA VAL A 281 -24.71 23.50 -0.94
C VAL A 281 -25.66 23.11 0.19
N PRO A 282 -26.98 23.35 0.05
CA PRO A 282 -27.94 22.90 1.05
C PRO A 282 -27.81 21.39 1.24
N ILE A 283 -27.58 20.98 2.49
CA ILE A 283 -27.52 19.57 2.88
C ILE A 283 -28.94 19.02 2.75
N VAL A 284 -29.27 18.47 1.59
CA VAL A 284 -30.44 17.61 1.46
C VAL A 284 -30.06 16.28 2.11
N CYS A 285 -30.56 16.03 3.31
CA CYS A 285 -30.53 14.71 3.95
C CYS A 285 -31.30 13.72 3.07
N SER A 286 -30.63 13.13 2.09
CA SER A 286 -31.17 11.99 1.36
C SER A 286 -30.99 10.76 2.22
N ASN A 287 -32.09 10.14 2.64
CA ASN A 287 -32.15 8.83 3.27
C ASN A 287 -31.10 7.90 2.62
N VAL A 288 -30.16 7.40 3.43
CA VAL A 288 -29.20 6.41 2.96
C VAL A 288 -30.01 5.16 2.61
N PRO A 289 -30.02 4.72 1.34
CA PRO A 289 -30.87 3.63 0.94
C PRO A 289 -30.46 2.36 1.68
N SER A 290 -31.45 1.57 2.10
CA SER A 290 -31.20 0.27 2.72
C SER A 290 -30.41 -0.64 1.76
N LEU A 291 -29.81 -1.72 2.28
CA LEU A 291 -29.11 -2.71 1.46
C LEU A 291 -30.04 -3.26 0.35
N GLU A 292 -31.33 -3.39 0.67
CA GLU A 292 -32.37 -3.87 -0.23
C GLU A 292 -32.70 -2.86 -1.33
N GLU A 293 -32.83 -1.58 -0.97
CA GLU A 293 -33.02 -0.48 -1.93
C GLU A 293 -31.79 -0.33 -2.84
N THR A 294 -30.59 -0.53 -2.28
CA THR A 294 -29.34 -0.50 -3.06
C THR A 294 -29.30 -1.66 -4.05
N ARG A 295 -29.72 -2.87 -3.65
CA ARG A 295 -29.82 -4.04 -4.53
C ARG A 295 -30.89 -3.85 -5.61
N GLN A 296 -32.07 -3.32 -5.26
CA GLN A 296 -33.13 -3.03 -6.22
C GLN A 296 -32.70 -1.95 -7.21
N LYS A 297 -32.05 -0.88 -6.74
CA LYS A 297 -31.56 0.20 -7.59
C LYS A 297 -30.45 -0.28 -8.51
N PHE A 298 -29.55 -1.13 -8.02
CA PHE A 298 -28.54 -1.79 -8.85
C PHE A 298 -29.19 -2.71 -9.89
N ALA A 299 -30.17 -3.54 -9.50
CA ALA A 299 -30.88 -4.43 -10.42
C ALA A 299 -31.65 -3.63 -11.49
N ARG A 300 -32.32 -2.54 -11.12
CA ARG A 300 -32.99 -1.64 -12.08
C ARG A 300 -31.98 -0.99 -13.03
N HIS A 301 -30.92 -0.36 -12.52
CA HIS A 301 -29.91 0.25 -13.39
C HIS A 301 -29.17 -0.77 -14.27
N TYR A 302 -28.98 -2.01 -13.80
CA TYR A 302 -28.37 -3.08 -14.56
C TYR A 302 -29.30 -3.58 -15.67
N LEU A 303 -30.58 -3.83 -15.34
CA LEU A 303 -31.60 -4.22 -16.33
C LEU A 303 -31.84 -3.11 -17.36
N ASP A 304 -31.88 -1.85 -16.92
CA ASP A 304 -31.98 -0.67 -17.78
C ASP A 304 -30.73 -0.51 -18.65
N SER A 305 -29.53 -0.77 -18.12
CA SER A 305 -28.28 -0.72 -18.91
C SER A 305 -28.22 -1.83 -19.95
N ILE A 306 -28.65 -3.05 -19.61
CA ILE A 306 -28.74 -4.15 -20.59
C ILE A 306 -29.80 -3.83 -21.64
N GLY A 307 -30.98 -3.34 -21.25
CA GLY A 307 -32.05 -2.94 -22.16
C GLY A 307 -31.63 -1.79 -23.10
N ASN A 308 -30.84 -0.84 -22.59
CA ASN A 308 -30.27 0.26 -23.37
C ASN A 308 -29.14 -0.18 -24.29
N LEU A 309 -28.36 -1.21 -23.94
CA LEU A 309 -27.34 -1.79 -24.83
C LEU A 309 -27.97 -2.54 -26.01
N THR A 310 -29.18 -3.11 -25.86
CA THR A 310 -29.92 -3.73 -26.97
C THR A 310 -30.58 -2.72 -27.89
N THR A 311 -30.99 -1.55 -27.37
CA THR A 311 -31.67 -0.51 -28.15
C THR A 311 -30.73 0.56 -28.72
N THR A 312 -29.55 0.76 -28.13
CA THR A 312 -28.58 1.79 -28.55
C THR A 312 -27.38 1.19 -29.28
N ARG A 313 -27.62 0.32 -30.27
CA ARG A 313 -26.68 0.15 -31.39
C ARG A 313 -27.01 1.19 -32.47
N VAL A 314 -27.02 2.46 -32.08
CA VAL A 314 -26.90 3.54 -33.07
C VAL A 314 -25.51 3.38 -33.64
N LYS A 315 -25.41 2.78 -34.83
CA LYS A 315 -24.22 2.90 -35.67
C LYS A 315 -24.06 4.39 -35.96
N LEU A 316 -23.34 5.10 -35.09
CA LEU A 316 -22.65 6.31 -35.45
C LEU A 316 -21.70 5.89 -36.58
N LYS A 317 -22.21 5.95 -37.82
CA LYS A 317 -21.32 6.13 -38.98
C LYS A 317 -20.51 7.36 -38.58
N PRO A 318 -19.18 7.27 -38.41
CA PRO A 318 -18.41 8.48 -38.30
C PRO A 318 -18.69 9.20 -39.60
N ALA A 319 -19.45 10.29 -39.53
CA ALA A 319 -19.41 11.26 -40.59
C ALA A 319 -17.94 11.67 -40.61
N LEU A 320 -17.19 11.15 -41.58
CA LEU A 320 -15.94 11.72 -42.01
C LEU A 320 -16.28 13.11 -42.55
N ALA A 321 -16.69 14.02 -41.66
CA ALA A 321 -16.63 15.43 -41.91
C ALA A 321 -15.17 15.68 -42.26
N ALA A 322 -14.94 16.24 -43.45
CA ALA A 322 -13.60 16.54 -43.93
C ALA A 322 -12.88 17.33 -42.82
N LEU A 323 -11.90 16.69 -42.17
CA LEU A 323 -11.19 17.31 -41.06
C LEU A 323 -10.67 18.67 -41.53
N PRO A 324 -10.93 19.76 -40.79
CA PRO A 324 -10.59 21.10 -41.23
C PRO A 324 -9.10 21.15 -41.56
N LYS A 325 -8.79 21.44 -42.82
CA LYS A 325 -7.40 21.63 -43.26
C LYS A 325 -7.05 23.09 -43.01
N ALA A 326 -5.97 23.33 -42.26
CA ALA A 326 -5.35 24.65 -42.19
C ALA A 326 -5.01 25.13 -43.62
N GLY A 327 -4.88 26.44 -43.85
CA GLY A 327 -4.58 27.00 -45.18
C GLY A 327 -3.35 26.43 -45.90
N MET A 328 -2.47 25.70 -45.19
CA MET A 328 -1.33 24.94 -45.75
C MET A 328 -1.59 23.42 -45.90
N GLY A 329 -2.84 22.97 -45.86
CA GLY A 329 -3.21 21.56 -46.06
C GLY A 329 -3.01 20.63 -44.85
N ARG A 330 -2.53 21.13 -43.71
CA ARG A 330 -2.40 20.33 -42.48
C ARG A 330 -3.77 20.09 -41.84
N ILE A 331 -4.07 18.83 -41.56
CA ILE A 331 -5.27 18.42 -40.82
C ILE A 331 -5.19 19.03 -39.41
N ILE A 332 -6.12 19.93 -39.09
CA ILE A 332 -6.32 20.43 -37.73
C ILE A 332 -7.14 19.38 -37.01
N ILE A 333 -6.55 18.74 -36.01
CA ILE A 333 -7.28 17.93 -35.04
C ILE A 333 -7.77 18.92 -33.99
N ASP A 334 -9.08 19.19 -33.95
CA ASP A 334 -9.65 20.03 -32.91
C ASP A 334 -9.26 19.46 -31.54
N THR A 335 -8.47 20.22 -30.79
CA THR A 335 -8.17 19.89 -29.41
C THR A 335 -9.44 20.15 -28.59
N PRO A 336 -9.92 19.16 -27.82
CA PRO A 336 -11.13 19.33 -27.04
C PRO A 336 -10.99 20.49 -26.06
N ASP A 337 -12.05 21.28 -25.90
CA ASP A 337 -12.06 22.38 -24.95
C ASP A 337 -11.97 21.84 -23.51
N ILE A 338 -10.79 22.02 -22.90
CA ILE A 338 -10.47 21.58 -21.55
C ILE A 338 -11.32 22.26 -20.47
N ASN A 339 -12.05 23.31 -20.83
CA ASN A 339 -12.96 23.99 -19.91
C ASN A 339 -14.34 23.30 -19.84
N LEU A 340 -14.62 22.30 -20.69
CA LEU A 340 -15.86 21.54 -20.62
C LEU A 340 -15.88 20.61 -19.39
N LEU A 341 -17.07 20.38 -18.85
CA LEU A 341 -17.31 19.55 -17.65
C LEU A 341 -16.60 18.19 -17.62
N PRO A 342 -16.48 17.42 -18.73
CA PRO A 342 -15.78 16.13 -18.72
C PRO A 342 -14.28 16.24 -18.47
N TYR A 343 -13.67 17.41 -18.68
CA TYR A 343 -12.25 17.67 -18.48
C TYR A 343 -11.94 18.38 -17.16
N GLN A 344 -12.98 18.88 -16.50
CA GLN A 344 -12.88 19.45 -15.17
C GLN A 344 -12.96 18.36 -14.10
N LYS A 345 -12.25 18.59 -12.99
CA LYS A 345 -12.32 17.72 -11.82
C LYS A 345 -13.73 17.76 -11.25
N ALA A 346 -14.30 16.61 -10.93
CA ALA A 346 -15.60 16.55 -10.26
C ALA A 346 -15.58 17.37 -8.96
N THR A 347 -16.37 18.43 -8.90
CA THR A 347 -16.49 19.32 -7.73
C THR A 347 -17.51 18.81 -6.72
N ASP A 348 -18.26 17.77 -7.07
CA ASP A 348 -19.33 17.25 -6.25
C ASP A 348 -18.81 16.57 -4.98
N THR A 349 -19.40 16.93 -3.85
CA THR A 349 -19.19 16.23 -2.58
C THR A 349 -19.67 14.80 -2.73
N THR A 350 -18.74 13.85 -2.73
CA THR A 350 -19.03 12.41 -2.88
C THR A 350 -19.91 11.92 -1.73
N THR A 351 -20.66 10.82 -1.96
CA THR A 351 -21.48 10.21 -0.90
C THR A 351 -20.66 9.86 0.35
N GLU A 352 -19.42 9.40 0.17
CA GLU A 352 -18.48 9.14 1.26
C GLU A 352 -18.14 10.43 2.02
N GLN A 353 -17.81 11.50 1.29
CA GLN A 353 -17.51 12.79 1.91
C GLN A 353 -18.71 13.37 2.65
N ARG A 354 -19.94 13.21 2.13
CA ARG A 354 -21.17 13.62 2.84
C ARG A 354 -21.34 12.86 4.15
N ARG A 355 -21.03 11.56 4.19
CA ARG A 355 -21.05 10.76 5.44
C ARG A 355 -20.01 11.25 6.45
N LEU A 356 -18.80 11.60 6.00
CA LEU A 356 -17.79 12.18 6.89
C LEU A 356 -18.26 13.53 7.45
N LEU A 357 -18.85 14.38 6.61
CA LEU A 357 -19.37 15.68 7.03
C LEU A 357 -20.55 15.56 8.01
N SER A 358 -21.49 14.63 7.77
CA SER A 358 -22.59 14.39 8.72
C SER A 358 -22.07 13.87 10.06
N PHE A 359 -21.06 13.01 10.05
CA PHE A 359 -20.43 12.53 11.27
C PHE A 359 -19.74 13.64 12.07
N ILE A 360 -19.04 14.55 11.37
CA ILE A 360 -18.41 15.72 12.00
C ILE A 360 -19.47 16.59 12.68
N ASP A 361 -20.62 16.80 12.03
CA ASP A 361 -21.71 17.60 12.57
C ASP A 361 -22.32 16.97 13.83
N GLU A 362 -22.55 15.65 13.81
CA GLU A 362 -23.07 14.89 14.95
C GLU A 362 -22.12 14.89 16.17
N HIS A 363 -20.80 14.92 15.93
CA HIS A 363 -19.77 14.81 16.97
C HIS A 363 -18.99 16.11 17.22
N LYS A 364 -19.55 17.25 16.78
CA LYS A 364 -18.88 18.54 16.75
C LYS A 364 -18.25 18.96 18.08
N GLU A 365 -18.89 18.62 19.19
CA GLU A 365 -18.41 18.96 20.55
C GLU A 365 -17.12 18.22 20.95
N LYS A 366 -16.90 17.02 20.39
CA LYS A 366 -15.74 16.17 20.72
C LYS A 366 -14.59 16.32 19.72
N LEU A 367 -14.88 16.84 18.52
CA LEU A 367 -13.92 16.95 17.43
C LEU A 367 -13.25 18.32 17.46
N HIS A 368 -12.03 18.40 17.99
CA HIS A 368 -11.36 19.68 18.21
C HIS A 368 -10.81 20.30 16.92
N LEU A 369 -10.42 19.48 15.95
CA LEU A 369 -9.84 19.89 14.67
C LEU A 369 -10.90 20.00 13.58
N SER A 370 -11.61 18.91 13.28
CA SER A 370 -12.51 18.81 12.13
C SER A 370 -13.81 19.61 12.26
N ALA A 371 -14.25 19.91 13.48
CA ALA A 371 -15.39 20.80 13.74
C ALA A 371 -15.15 22.26 13.35
N ARG A 372 -13.89 22.67 13.21
CA ARG A 372 -13.49 24.06 12.93
C ARG A 372 -13.32 24.27 11.43
N GLU A 373 -13.37 25.53 11.03
CA GLU A 373 -13.00 25.92 9.67
C GLU A 373 -11.55 25.50 9.39
N TYR A 374 -11.33 24.93 8.20
CA TYR A 374 -10.00 24.44 7.82
C TYR A 374 -9.02 25.61 7.80
N LYS A 375 -7.92 25.44 8.55
CA LYS A 375 -6.76 26.33 8.48
C LYS A 375 -5.56 25.54 7.99
N PRO A 376 -4.77 26.08 7.06
CA PRO A 376 -3.52 25.44 6.67
C PRO A 376 -2.69 25.13 7.90
N SER A 377 -2.37 23.85 8.07
CA SER A 377 -1.67 23.33 9.24
C SER A 377 -0.53 22.44 8.79
N SER A 378 0.29 22.01 9.75
CA SER A 378 1.29 20.97 9.52
C SER A 378 0.68 19.73 8.84
N PRO A 379 1.47 18.98 8.05
CA PRO A 379 1.06 17.71 7.47
C PRO A 379 0.44 16.76 8.50
N GLY A 380 -0.61 16.04 8.09
CA GLY A 380 -1.37 15.16 9.00
C GLY A 380 -0.48 14.18 9.77
N LYS A 381 0.53 13.57 9.13
CA LYS A 381 1.47 12.66 9.83
C LYS A 381 2.18 13.30 11.01
N ILE A 382 2.59 14.56 10.89
CA ILE A 382 3.28 15.26 11.98
C ILE A 382 2.29 15.51 13.12
N LEU A 383 1.07 15.96 12.79
CA LEU A 383 0.00 16.16 13.77
C LEU A 383 -0.34 14.88 14.52
N THR A 384 -0.36 13.74 13.81
CA THR A 384 -0.60 12.41 14.36
C THR A 384 0.43 12.05 15.43
N PHE A 385 1.73 12.14 15.14
CA PHE A 385 2.77 11.87 16.14
C PHE A 385 2.71 12.83 17.34
N ILE A 386 2.36 14.10 17.10
CA ILE A 386 2.18 15.08 18.19
C ILE A 386 1.00 14.69 19.08
N GLN A 387 -0.14 14.30 18.50
CA GLN A 387 -1.32 13.83 19.26
C GLN A 387 -0.98 12.59 20.08
N THR A 388 -0.29 11.62 19.49
CA THR A 388 0.14 10.41 20.20
C THR A 388 1.07 10.74 21.37
N ALA A 389 2.03 11.64 21.19
CA ALA A 389 2.92 12.09 22.26
C ALA A 389 2.17 12.85 23.38
N LEU A 390 1.22 13.71 23.02
CA LEU A 390 0.39 14.43 24.00
C LEU A 390 -0.53 13.49 24.77
N PHE A 391 -1.14 12.51 24.09
CA PHE A 391 -1.95 11.46 24.70
C PHE A 391 -1.13 10.68 25.73
N LEU A 392 0.04 10.16 25.35
CA LEU A 392 0.89 9.40 26.29
C LEU A 392 1.36 10.24 27.48
N LYS A 393 1.58 11.55 27.28
CA LYS A 393 1.90 12.49 28.37
C LYS A 393 0.73 12.67 29.34
N GLN A 394 -0.51 12.70 28.83
CA GLN A 394 -1.73 12.84 29.63
C GLN A 394 -2.11 11.52 30.33
N HIS A 395 -1.75 10.38 29.74
CA HIS A 395 -2.09 9.05 30.21
C HIS A 395 -0.83 8.23 30.54
N PRO A 396 -0.11 8.53 31.63
CA PRO A 396 1.18 7.90 31.94
C PRO A 396 1.10 6.37 32.10
N ALA A 397 -0.05 5.85 32.55
CA ALA A 397 -0.28 4.40 32.64
C ALA A 397 -0.24 3.70 31.25
N LYS A 398 -0.57 4.44 30.18
CA LYS A 398 -0.62 3.94 28.79
C LYS A 398 0.74 4.03 28.09
N ILE A 399 1.75 4.65 28.70
CA ILE A 399 3.11 4.76 28.10
C ILE A 399 3.68 3.38 27.77
N PHE A 400 3.47 2.38 28.61
CA PHE A 400 4.09 1.07 28.44
C PHE A 400 3.32 0.16 27.48
N THR A 401 2.00 0.06 27.63
CA THR A 401 1.16 -0.89 26.89
C THR A 401 0.36 -0.27 25.76
N GLY A 402 0.36 1.06 25.64
CA GLY A 402 -0.47 1.78 24.69
C GLY A 402 -1.93 1.80 25.12
N ASP A 403 -2.80 2.21 24.20
CA ASP A 403 -4.25 2.30 24.45
C ASP A 403 -5.02 1.00 24.16
N GLY A 404 -4.34 0.00 23.60
CA GLY A 404 -4.95 -1.27 23.20
C GLY A 404 -5.34 -1.29 21.72
N ILE A 405 -5.54 -2.51 21.22
CA ILE A 405 -5.84 -2.80 19.81
C ILE A 405 -7.13 -2.11 19.38
N GLY A 406 -7.07 -1.27 18.35
CA GLY A 406 -8.24 -0.62 17.77
C GLY A 406 -8.77 0.57 18.56
N ASN A 407 -8.04 1.02 19.60
CA ASN A 407 -8.46 2.14 20.43
C ASN A 407 -7.78 3.47 20.10
N PHE A 408 -6.75 3.48 19.24
CA PHE A 408 -6.04 4.73 18.94
C PHE A 408 -5.60 4.89 17.50
N SER A 409 -4.77 3.98 16.97
CA SER A 409 -4.16 4.16 15.65
C SER A 409 -4.00 2.83 14.91
N SER A 410 -5.07 2.40 14.26
CA SER A 410 -5.01 1.27 13.33
C SER A 410 -6.12 1.34 12.31
N LYS A 411 -5.94 0.66 11.19
CA LYS A 411 -7.02 0.48 10.22
C LYS A 411 -8.20 -0.30 10.80
N LEU A 412 -7.94 -1.12 11.82
CA LEU A 412 -8.99 -1.81 12.55
C LEU A 412 -9.88 -0.80 13.29
N ALA A 413 -9.31 0.20 13.95
CA ALA A 413 -10.07 1.30 14.56
C ALA A 413 -10.93 2.04 13.51
N PHE A 414 -10.39 2.29 12.31
CA PHE A 414 -11.18 2.85 11.21
C PHE A 414 -12.31 1.92 10.76
N ARG A 415 -12.07 0.62 10.63
CA ARG A 415 -13.10 -0.36 10.23
C ARG A 415 -14.23 -0.44 11.24
N THR A 416 -13.93 -0.43 12.53
CA THR A 416 -14.92 -0.61 13.61
C THR A 416 -15.90 0.56 13.74
N THR A 417 -15.58 1.72 13.15
CA THR A 417 -16.52 2.85 13.02
C THR A 417 -17.72 2.57 12.12
N SER A 418 -17.65 1.51 11.30
CA SER A 418 -18.66 1.15 10.30
C SER A 418 -18.91 2.22 9.22
N PHE A 419 -18.01 3.20 9.04
CA PHE A 419 -18.10 4.17 7.93
C PHE A 419 -17.77 3.58 6.56
N GLY A 420 -17.38 2.31 6.51
CA GLY A 420 -16.79 1.70 5.31
C GLY A 420 -15.37 2.17 5.04
N ILE A 421 -14.78 2.97 5.95
CA ILE A 421 -13.37 3.36 5.87
C ILE A 421 -12.56 2.09 6.08
N ALA A 422 -11.79 1.73 5.05
CA ALA A 422 -10.94 0.56 5.02
C ALA A 422 -11.62 -0.83 5.05
N GLY A 423 -12.91 -0.91 4.74
CA GLY A 423 -13.63 -2.18 4.58
C GLY A 423 -14.91 -2.24 5.41
N GLY A 424 -15.62 -3.36 5.28
CA GLY A 424 -16.86 -3.60 6.02
C GLY A 424 -16.60 -4.07 7.45
N TYR A 425 -17.48 -3.64 8.36
CA TYR A 425 -17.57 -4.14 9.73
C TYR A 425 -19.05 -4.33 10.11
N PRO A 426 -19.42 -5.34 10.92
CA PRO A 426 -20.81 -5.53 11.30
C PRO A 426 -21.36 -4.33 12.08
N VAL A 427 -22.37 -3.66 11.53
CA VAL A 427 -22.96 -2.43 12.12
C VAL A 427 -23.41 -2.63 13.57
N LYS A 428 -23.96 -3.81 13.90
CA LYS A 428 -24.38 -4.18 15.27
C LYS A 428 -23.24 -4.21 16.31
N HIS A 429 -22.00 -4.26 15.86
CA HIS A 429 -20.81 -4.31 16.72
C HIS A 429 -19.96 -3.05 16.61
N THR A 430 -20.48 -1.98 15.99
CA THR A 430 -19.76 -0.71 15.82
C THR A 430 -19.12 -0.27 17.13
N TYR A 431 -17.85 0.10 17.05
CA TYR A 431 -17.03 0.49 18.18
C TYR A 431 -16.11 1.64 17.78
N ILE A 432 -16.18 2.73 18.55
CA ILE A 432 -15.32 3.89 18.42
C ILE A 432 -14.87 4.24 19.84
N SER A 433 -13.59 4.06 20.16
CA SER A 433 -13.04 4.53 21.43
C SER A 433 -13.04 6.07 21.44
N ASN A 434 -13.14 6.65 22.63
CA ASN A 434 -13.09 8.11 22.76
C ASN A 434 -11.72 8.67 22.37
N ASP A 435 -10.65 7.93 22.66
CA ASP A 435 -9.28 8.36 22.38
C ASP A 435 -8.98 8.31 20.88
N PHE A 436 -9.50 7.33 20.14
CA PHE A 436 -9.46 7.34 18.68
C PHE A 436 -10.26 8.50 18.09
N LEU A 437 -11.50 8.71 18.58
CA LEU A 437 -12.42 9.73 18.09
C LEU A 437 -11.81 11.13 18.17
N THR A 438 -11.25 11.47 19.33
CA THR A 438 -10.74 12.82 19.64
C THR A 438 -9.34 13.08 19.10
N ASN A 439 -8.63 12.04 18.64
CA ASN A 439 -7.28 12.16 18.08
C ASN A 439 -7.25 11.80 16.59
N HIS A 440 -6.88 10.55 16.27
CA HIS A 440 -6.54 10.13 14.92
C HIS A 440 -7.72 10.16 13.95
N LEU A 441 -8.92 9.84 14.41
CA LEU A 441 -10.12 9.96 13.59
C LEU A 441 -10.41 11.43 13.27
N ASP A 442 -10.23 12.34 14.23
CA ASP A 442 -10.40 13.77 14.04
C ASP A 442 -9.41 14.33 12.99
N ILE A 443 -8.14 13.92 13.01
CA ILE A 443 -7.17 14.25 11.96
C ILE A 443 -7.64 13.72 10.60
N TYR A 444 -8.05 12.46 10.55
CA TYR A 444 -8.53 11.88 9.29
C TYR A 444 -9.73 12.66 8.76
N LEU A 445 -10.72 12.96 9.59
CA LEU A 445 -11.88 13.78 9.23
C LEU A 445 -11.49 15.18 8.79
N TYR A 446 -10.50 15.79 9.46
CA TYR A 446 -10.01 17.13 9.14
C TYR A 446 -9.49 17.24 7.71
N PHE A 447 -8.75 16.25 7.21
CA PHE A 447 -8.20 16.25 5.85
C PHE A 447 -9.11 15.56 4.82
N PHE A 448 -9.67 14.40 5.15
CA PHE A 448 -10.38 13.55 4.19
C PHE A 448 -11.84 13.96 3.93
N SER A 449 -12.44 14.78 4.81
CA SER A 449 -13.73 15.42 4.54
C SER A 449 -13.63 16.59 3.53
N LYS A 450 -12.41 16.98 3.13
CA LYS A 450 -12.16 18.15 2.28
C LYS A 450 -11.89 17.74 0.84
N THR A 451 -11.42 18.70 0.03
CA THR A 451 -11.13 18.50 -1.39
C THR A 451 -10.05 17.42 -1.59
N ALA A 452 -10.09 16.76 -2.74
CA ALA A 452 -9.21 15.61 -3.02
C ALA A 452 -7.71 15.92 -2.95
N GLY A 453 -7.29 17.19 -3.06
CA GLY A 453 -5.87 17.56 -2.90
C GLY A 453 -5.33 17.32 -1.48
N LEU A 454 -6.21 17.40 -0.46
CA LEU A 454 -5.83 17.15 0.93
C LEU A 454 -5.86 15.65 1.31
N ARG A 455 -6.43 14.80 0.45
CA ARG A 455 -6.56 13.34 0.64
C ARG A 455 -5.29 12.61 0.22
N SER A 456 -4.15 12.99 0.79
CA SER A 456 -2.84 12.45 0.43
C SER A 456 -2.26 11.58 1.53
N LEU A 457 -1.29 10.73 1.16
CA LEU A 457 -0.50 9.94 2.11
C LEU A 457 0.22 10.82 3.15
N THR A 458 0.55 12.08 2.85
CA THR A 458 1.20 12.97 3.82
C THR A 458 0.25 13.44 4.94
N ASN A 459 -1.05 13.40 4.66
CA ASN A 459 -2.10 13.83 5.57
C ASN A 459 -2.86 12.66 6.23
N SER A 460 -2.58 11.42 5.82
CA SER A 460 -3.14 10.25 6.52
C SER A 460 -2.45 10.07 7.88
N PRO A 461 -3.19 9.63 8.91
CA PRO A 461 -2.61 9.29 10.20
C PRO A 461 -1.89 7.93 10.18
N TYR A 462 -1.82 7.27 9.04
CA TYR A 462 -1.39 5.88 8.96
C TYR A 462 0.13 5.76 9.07
N SER A 463 0.59 4.95 10.02
CA SER A 463 2.00 4.67 10.27
C SER A 463 2.11 3.45 11.17
N VAL A 464 2.96 2.48 10.81
CA VAL A 464 3.33 1.36 11.68
C VAL A 464 3.97 1.87 12.97
N TYR A 465 4.83 2.89 12.88
CA TYR A 465 5.49 3.44 14.06
C TYR A 465 4.50 4.04 15.04
N ASP A 466 3.52 4.79 14.51
CA ASP A 466 2.49 5.38 15.35
C ASP A 466 1.54 4.31 15.92
N GLN A 467 1.12 3.34 15.10
CA GLN A 467 0.35 2.20 15.57
C GLN A 467 1.04 1.46 16.73
N LEU A 468 2.35 1.17 16.60
CA LEU A 468 3.09 0.44 17.63
C LEU A 468 3.17 1.23 18.94
N ILE A 469 3.46 2.53 18.88
CA ILE A 469 3.57 3.35 20.10
C ILE A 469 2.20 3.70 20.70
N ALA A 470 1.19 3.94 19.88
CA ALA A 470 -0.14 4.33 20.32
C ALA A 470 -0.95 3.15 20.86
N GLU A 471 -0.99 2.01 20.16
CA GLU A 471 -1.81 0.86 20.55
C GLU A 471 -1.08 -0.14 21.44
N TYR A 472 0.25 -0.24 21.33
CA TYR A 472 1.08 -1.21 22.06
C TYR A 472 2.13 -0.55 22.97
N GLY A 473 2.16 0.78 23.03
CA GLY A 473 3.04 1.54 23.90
C GLY A 473 4.52 1.43 23.53
N LEU A 474 5.35 1.90 24.45
CA LEU A 474 6.80 1.77 24.33
C LEU A 474 7.22 0.30 24.23
N LEU A 475 6.51 -0.62 24.89
CA LEU A 475 6.80 -2.05 24.77
C LEU A 475 6.65 -2.55 23.33
N GLY A 476 5.59 -2.16 22.62
CA GLY A 476 5.41 -2.52 21.22
C GLY A 476 6.55 -2.04 20.32
N LEU A 477 6.98 -0.79 20.50
CA LEU A 477 8.09 -0.20 19.75
C LEU A 477 9.44 -0.87 20.10
N LEU A 478 9.68 -1.20 21.37
CA LEU A 478 10.88 -1.92 21.80
C LEU A 478 10.89 -3.36 21.27
N LEU A 479 9.75 -4.07 21.29
CA LEU A 479 9.63 -5.40 20.73
C LEU A 479 9.92 -5.40 19.22
N PHE A 480 9.39 -4.41 18.49
CA PHE A 480 9.71 -4.22 17.09
C PHE A 480 11.21 -3.98 16.88
N THR A 481 11.80 -3.04 17.63
CA THR A 481 13.21 -2.66 17.48
C THR A 481 14.15 -3.84 17.78
N PHE A 482 13.96 -4.53 18.90
CA PHE A 482 14.88 -5.58 19.33
C PHE A 482 14.58 -6.96 18.73
N TYR A 483 13.30 -7.33 18.58
CA TYR A 483 12.94 -8.69 18.17
C TYR A 483 12.47 -8.81 16.72
N TYR A 484 12.07 -7.72 16.06
CA TYR A 484 11.82 -7.72 14.62
C TYR A 484 13.02 -7.18 13.83
N ALA A 485 13.36 -5.91 14.01
CA ALA A 485 14.50 -5.31 13.32
C ALA A 485 15.81 -5.95 13.79
N GLY A 486 15.99 -6.16 15.10
CA GLY A 486 17.16 -6.85 15.66
C GLY A 486 17.35 -8.28 15.14
N PHE A 487 16.27 -9.01 14.82
CA PHE A 487 16.34 -10.35 14.24
C PHE A 487 17.05 -10.35 12.88
N PHE A 488 16.80 -9.35 12.03
CA PHE A 488 17.49 -9.21 10.75
C PHE A 488 18.83 -8.48 10.89
N ALA A 489 18.91 -7.49 11.78
CA ALA A 489 20.11 -6.69 12.01
C ALA A 489 21.28 -7.53 12.52
N LYS A 490 21.06 -8.65 13.24
CA LYS A 490 22.15 -9.56 13.63
C LYS A 490 22.95 -10.12 12.44
N TYR A 491 22.36 -10.11 11.23
CA TYR A 491 23.01 -10.53 9.99
C TYR A 491 23.55 -9.36 9.15
N TYR A 492 23.61 -8.12 9.65
CA TYR A 492 23.97 -6.94 8.84
C TYR A 492 25.30 -7.06 8.08
N LYS A 493 26.28 -7.78 8.64
CA LYS A 493 27.59 -8.00 8.02
C LYS A 493 27.50 -8.89 6.78
N THR A 494 26.56 -9.83 6.76
CA THR A 494 26.40 -10.81 5.70
C THR A 494 25.32 -10.43 4.69
N LEU A 495 24.36 -9.58 5.06
CA LEU A 495 23.31 -9.10 4.16
C LEU A 495 23.91 -8.34 2.96
N THR A 496 23.45 -8.71 1.77
CA THR A 496 23.81 -8.06 0.50
C THR A 496 22.69 -7.11 0.08
N TYR A 497 21.66 -7.61 -0.58
CA TYR A 497 20.46 -6.85 -0.93
C TYR A 497 19.52 -6.65 0.26
N GLY A 498 19.63 -7.45 1.32
CA GLY A 498 18.75 -7.37 2.49
C GLY A 498 18.79 -6.03 3.22
N LEU A 499 19.98 -5.38 3.31
CA LEU A 499 20.10 -4.08 3.99
C LEU A 499 19.39 -2.94 3.23
N PRO A 500 19.61 -2.76 1.91
CA PRO A 500 18.81 -1.85 1.10
C PRO A 500 17.30 -2.11 1.15
N LEU A 501 16.88 -3.39 1.14
CA LEU A 501 15.46 -3.74 1.28
C LEU A 501 14.91 -3.33 2.66
N LEU A 502 15.68 -3.55 3.73
CA LEU A 502 15.28 -3.15 5.08
C LEU A 502 15.10 -1.64 5.17
N LEU A 503 15.99 -0.86 4.54
CA LEU A 503 15.86 0.60 4.48
C LEU A 503 14.55 1.02 3.79
N ILE A 504 14.22 0.43 2.63
CA ILE A 504 12.95 0.71 1.93
C ILE A 504 11.75 0.33 2.82
N LEU A 505 11.79 -0.82 3.50
CA LEU A 505 10.71 -1.24 4.40
C LEU A 505 10.52 -0.28 5.57
N LEU A 506 11.61 0.19 6.20
CA LEU A 506 11.53 1.16 7.29
C LEU A 506 10.93 2.49 6.82
N MET A 507 11.22 2.94 5.60
CA MET A 507 10.55 4.10 5.02
C MET A 507 9.05 3.81 4.77
N LEU A 508 8.73 2.63 4.26
CA LEU A 508 7.35 2.18 4.03
C LEU A 508 6.52 2.14 5.30
N PHE A 509 7.10 1.79 6.45
CA PHE A 509 6.42 1.82 7.74
C PHE A 509 5.86 3.19 8.15
N PHE A 510 6.24 4.27 7.48
CA PHE A 510 5.57 5.56 7.64
C PHE A 510 4.26 5.69 6.85
N THR A 511 3.97 4.89 5.82
CA THR A 511 2.86 5.16 4.88
C THR A 511 1.54 4.52 5.22
N ASP A 512 1.56 3.36 5.87
CA ASP A 512 0.36 2.61 6.23
C ASP A 512 0.62 1.83 7.52
N TYR A 513 -0.40 1.16 8.02
CA TYR A 513 -0.34 0.29 9.21
C TYR A 513 0.20 -1.11 8.89
N TRP A 514 0.53 -1.89 9.93
CA TRP A 514 1.27 -3.15 9.78
C TRP A 514 0.50 -4.17 8.93
N PHE A 515 -0.79 -4.33 9.21
CA PHE A 515 -1.62 -5.35 8.57
C PHE A 515 -1.85 -5.06 7.08
N GLU A 516 -1.90 -3.80 6.71
CA GLU A 516 -2.07 -3.34 5.33
C GLU A 516 -0.81 -3.57 4.52
N GLN A 517 0.34 -3.41 5.18
CA GLN A 517 1.62 -3.73 4.59
C GLN A 517 1.93 -5.22 4.62
N LEU A 518 1.03 -6.08 5.10
CA LEU A 518 1.30 -7.52 5.23
C LEU A 518 1.68 -8.17 3.90
N SER A 519 1.11 -7.71 2.77
CA SER A 519 1.51 -8.17 1.44
C SER A 519 2.97 -7.82 1.11
N VAL A 520 3.44 -6.65 1.54
CA VAL A 520 4.82 -6.19 1.34
C VAL A 520 5.77 -6.85 2.35
N ILE A 521 5.38 -6.90 3.62
CA ILE A 521 6.17 -7.46 4.74
C ILE A 521 6.50 -8.93 4.49
N VAL A 522 5.52 -9.76 4.14
CA VAL A 522 5.76 -11.20 3.93
C VAL A 522 6.69 -11.45 2.73
N PHE A 523 6.57 -10.65 1.67
CA PHE A 523 7.49 -10.74 0.54
C PHE A 523 8.90 -10.24 0.90
N PHE A 524 9.00 -9.15 1.66
CA PHE A 524 10.26 -8.67 2.22
C PHE A 524 10.94 -9.74 3.08
N GLU A 525 10.20 -10.39 3.97
CA GLU A 525 10.70 -11.44 4.86
C GLU A 525 11.23 -12.63 4.06
N LEU A 526 10.54 -13.03 2.98
CA LEU A 526 11.04 -14.05 2.05
C LEU A 526 12.42 -13.67 1.49
N LEU A 527 12.56 -12.43 0.99
CA LEU A 527 13.83 -11.96 0.41
C LEU A 527 14.95 -11.92 1.45
N LEU A 528 14.67 -11.46 2.68
CA LEU A 528 15.64 -11.36 3.76
C LEU A 528 16.07 -12.74 4.28
N LEU A 529 15.12 -13.64 4.49
CA LEU A 529 15.40 -15.02 4.91
C LEU A 529 16.20 -15.77 3.84
N LEU A 530 15.89 -15.57 2.56
CA LEU A 530 16.68 -16.08 1.45
C LEU A 530 18.11 -15.51 1.46
N ASN A 531 18.26 -14.20 1.70
CA ASN A 531 19.59 -13.57 1.73
C ASN A 531 20.45 -14.11 2.88
N ILE A 532 19.84 -14.35 4.03
CA ILE A 532 20.51 -14.99 5.18
C ILE A 532 20.95 -16.41 4.82
N LYS A 533 20.09 -17.21 4.19
CA LYS A 533 20.42 -18.58 3.76
C LYS A 533 21.61 -18.60 2.79
N GLU A 534 21.59 -17.74 1.77
CA GLU A 534 22.69 -17.64 0.78
C GLU A 534 24.05 -17.32 1.39
N THR A 535 24.06 -16.50 2.44
CA THR A 535 25.29 -15.93 2.99
C THR A 535 25.85 -16.76 4.13
N THR A 536 24.98 -17.42 4.90
CA THR A 536 25.37 -18.32 5.99
C THR A 536 25.95 -19.64 5.45
N ASN A 537 25.39 -20.18 4.37
CA ASN A 537 25.90 -21.41 3.77
C ASN A 537 27.28 -21.20 3.11
N LYS A 538 27.61 -19.99 2.65
CA LYS A 538 28.94 -19.66 2.13
C LYS A 538 30.03 -19.71 3.20
N SER A 539 29.74 -19.34 4.45
CA SER A 539 30.72 -19.45 5.54
C SER A 539 31.02 -20.89 5.94
N GLN A 540 30.11 -21.84 5.71
CA GLN A 540 30.36 -23.26 6.00
C GLN A 540 31.21 -23.96 4.91
N LEU A 541 31.31 -23.39 3.71
CA LEU A 541 32.14 -23.92 2.62
C LEU A 541 33.62 -23.49 2.68
N ASN A 542 33.99 -22.58 3.60
CA ASN A 542 35.35 -22.05 3.73
C ASN A 542 36.16 -22.60 4.93
N TYR A 543 35.72 -23.68 5.59
CA TYR A 543 36.50 -24.37 6.64
C TYR A 543 37.21 -25.63 6.12
N GLY A 544 38.01 -25.46 5.06
CA GLY A 544 38.77 -26.57 4.48
C GLY A 544 39.86 -26.15 3.49
N SER A 545 40.43 -24.96 3.63
CA SER A 545 41.65 -24.56 2.90
C SER A 545 42.37 -23.42 3.61
N ALA A 546 43.00 -23.76 4.73
CA ALA A 546 44.27 -23.20 5.17
C ALA A 546 45.04 -24.32 5.87
#